data_AF-A0A5J4QI35-F1
#
_entry.id   AF-A0A5J4QI35-F1
#
_cell.length_a   1.000
_cell.length_b   1.000
_cell.length_c   1.000
_cell.angle_alpha   90.00
_cell.angle_beta   90.00
_cell.angle_gamma   90.00
#
_symmetry.space_group_name_H-M   'P 1'
#
loop_
_entity.id
_entity.type
_entity.pdbx_description
1 polymer ?
#
loop_
_entity_poly.entity_id
_entity_poly.type
_entity_poly.pdbx_seq_one_letter_code
_entity_poly.pdbx_strand_id
1 'polypeptide(L)'
;NFLKIEATLLKSDDDVHNNSSDIMESVFGTFKARKSPNKLHGFTSFILFIPAHTQLLNSKKDAELYRFKERLERVRLKDIDDWAAENLLSNRVVKRMKTVKKAG
;
A
#
# COMPACT_ATOMS: atom_id res chain seq x y z
N ASN A 1 -3.17 -21.31 0.55
CA ASN A 1 -2.34 -20.10 0.43
C ASN A 1 -1.74 -20.13 -0.96
N PHE A 2 -2.20 -19.24 -1.84
CA PHE A 2 -1.85 -19.20 -3.26
C PHE A 2 -0.34 -19.22 -3.50
N LEU A 3 0.41 -18.42 -2.74
CA LEU A 3 1.87 -18.32 -2.87
C LEU A 3 2.60 -19.65 -2.56
N LYS A 4 2.04 -20.49 -1.69
CA LYS A 4 2.62 -21.81 -1.40
C LYS A 4 2.40 -22.81 -2.53
N ILE A 5 1.31 -22.66 -3.29
CA ILE A 5 1.00 -23.51 -4.44
C ILE A 5 1.87 -23.07 -5.63
N GLU A 6 1.97 -21.78 -5.87
CA GLU A 6 2.87 -21.22 -6.88
C GLU A 6 4.34 -21.57 -6.61
N ALA A 7 4.78 -21.53 -5.34
CA ALA A 7 6.14 -21.92 -4.97
C ALA A 7 6.46 -23.38 -5.30
N THR A 8 5.47 -24.28 -5.35
CA THR A 8 5.68 -25.69 -5.75
C THR A 8 5.86 -25.87 -7.25
N LEU A 9 5.56 -24.85 -8.06
CA LEU A 9 5.79 -24.84 -9.51
C LEU A 9 7.23 -24.46 -9.87
N LEU A 10 7.99 -23.92 -8.91
CA LEU A 10 9.42 -23.66 -9.04
C LEU A 10 10.16 -24.99 -8.86
N LYS A 11 10.66 -25.57 -9.96
CA LYS A 11 11.25 -26.92 -9.97
C LYS A 11 12.75 -26.93 -9.64
N SER A 12 13.42 -25.81 -9.84
CA SER A 12 14.86 -25.62 -9.62
C SER A 12 15.16 -24.13 -9.36
N ASP A 13 16.16 -23.83 -8.53
CA ASP A 13 16.63 -22.45 -8.30
C ASP A 13 17.30 -21.83 -9.55
N ASP A 14 17.69 -22.66 -10.51
CA ASP A 14 18.34 -22.25 -11.77
C ASP A 14 17.36 -22.04 -12.93
N ASP A 15 16.06 -22.30 -12.73
CA ASP A 15 15.04 -22.11 -13.78
C ASP A 15 14.76 -20.61 -14.02
N VAL A 16 14.82 -20.18 -15.28
CA VAL A 16 14.47 -18.81 -15.68
C VAL A 16 12.95 -18.65 -15.62
N HIS A 17 12.46 -18.17 -14.48
CA HIS A 17 11.05 -17.85 -14.31
C HIS A 17 10.77 -16.42 -14.80
N ASN A 18 9.88 -16.30 -15.78
CA ASN A 18 9.31 -15.00 -16.15
C ASN A 18 8.34 -14.58 -15.02
N ASN A 19 8.89 -13.90 -14.01
CA ASN A 19 8.07 -13.27 -12.98
C ASN A 19 7.41 -12.04 -13.61
N SER A 20 6.24 -12.23 -14.21
CA SER A 20 5.55 -11.12 -14.89
C SER A 20 5.27 -10.01 -13.90
N SER A 21 5.74 -8.81 -14.23
CA SER A 21 5.41 -7.59 -13.47
C SER A 21 3.91 -7.31 -13.45
N ASP A 22 3.10 -7.96 -14.29
CA ASP A 22 1.65 -7.76 -14.38
C ASP A 22 0.93 -7.98 -13.04
N ILE A 23 1.40 -8.92 -12.20
CA ILE A 23 0.81 -9.14 -10.86
C ILE A 23 1.08 -7.93 -9.96
N MET A 24 2.33 -7.45 -9.96
CA MET A 24 2.72 -6.25 -9.24
C MET A 24 1.98 -5.02 -9.81
N GLU A 25 1.87 -4.92 -11.13
CA GLU A 25 1.19 -3.83 -11.81
C GLU A 25 -0.32 -3.84 -11.62
N SER A 26 -0.97 -4.99 -11.45
CA SER A 26 -2.39 -5.08 -11.10
C SER A 26 -2.66 -4.51 -9.70
N VAL A 27 -1.86 -4.92 -8.71
CA VAL A 27 -1.97 -4.46 -7.31
C VAL A 27 -1.62 -2.98 -7.20
N PHE A 28 -0.49 -2.56 -7.78
CA PHE A 28 -0.07 -1.16 -7.78
C PHE A 28 -0.89 -0.30 -8.75
N GLY A 29 -1.50 -0.88 -9.78
CA GLY A 29 -2.33 -0.20 -10.77
C GLY A 29 -3.60 0.35 -10.14
N THR A 30 -4.25 -0.44 -9.29
CA THR A 30 -5.39 0.01 -8.49
C THR A 30 -5.01 1.17 -7.56
N PHE A 31 -3.83 1.10 -6.93
CA PHE A 31 -3.30 2.21 -6.13
C PHE A 31 -2.99 3.45 -6.99
N LYS A 32 -2.32 3.28 -8.14
CA LYS A 32 -1.95 4.35 -9.08
C LYS A 32 -3.19 5.05 -9.67
N ALA A 33 -4.29 4.34 -9.87
CA ALA A 33 -5.54 4.91 -10.35
C ALA A 33 -6.23 5.80 -9.29
N ARG A 34 -6.04 5.50 -8.00
CA ARG A 34 -6.69 6.21 -6.89
C ARG A 34 -5.82 7.24 -6.18
N LYS A 35 -4.49 7.22 -6.41
CA LYS A 35 -3.57 8.21 -5.80
C LYS A 35 -3.85 9.62 -6.34
N SER A 36 -3.49 10.63 -5.56
CA SER A 36 -3.59 12.03 -5.97
C SER A 36 -2.87 12.30 -7.31
N PRO A 37 -3.46 13.10 -8.22
CA PRO A 37 -2.80 13.52 -9.45
C PRO A 37 -1.60 14.44 -9.17
N ASN A 38 -1.58 15.10 -8.01
CA ASN A 38 -0.50 15.98 -7.64
C ASN A 38 0.71 15.19 -7.13
N LYS A 39 1.67 14.96 -8.04
CA LYS A 39 2.92 14.21 -7.79
C LYS A 39 3.77 14.77 -6.64
N LEU A 40 3.58 16.03 -6.27
CA LEU A 40 4.38 16.66 -5.22
C LEU A 40 3.95 16.21 -3.82
N HIS A 41 2.74 15.67 -3.66
CA HIS A 41 2.22 15.22 -2.35
C HIS A 41 2.96 14.01 -1.76
N GLY A 42 3.88 13.39 -2.51
CA GLY A 42 4.67 12.26 -2.04
C GLY A 42 3.81 11.03 -1.71
N PHE A 43 4.34 10.16 -0.85
CA PHE A 43 3.57 9.05 -0.29
C PHE A 43 2.63 9.56 0.80
N THR A 44 1.36 9.17 0.71
CA THR A 44 0.33 9.50 1.69
C THR A 44 -0.11 8.22 2.40
N SER A 45 -0.83 8.35 3.53
CA SER A 45 -1.38 7.19 4.26
C SER A 45 -2.30 6.33 3.40
N PHE A 46 -2.74 6.83 2.24
CA PHE A 46 -3.42 6.05 1.21
C PHE A 46 -2.64 4.80 0.75
N ILE A 47 -1.32 4.75 0.97
CA ILE A 47 -0.51 3.54 0.69
C ILE A 47 -0.99 2.32 1.48
N LEU A 48 -1.63 2.51 2.65
CA LEU A 48 -2.24 1.44 3.46
C LEU A 48 -3.38 0.72 2.72
N PHE A 49 -3.90 1.30 1.63
CA PHE A 49 -4.84 0.63 0.76
C PHE A 49 -4.25 -0.65 0.14
N ILE A 50 -2.96 -0.67 -0.19
CA ILE A 50 -2.31 -1.85 -0.79
C ILE A 50 -2.37 -3.06 0.14
N PRO A 51 -1.85 -3.01 1.38
CA PRO A 51 -1.91 -4.15 2.30
C PRO A 51 -3.35 -4.51 2.70
N ALA A 52 -4.28 -3.54 2.75
CA ALA A 52 -5.69 -3.84 2.97
C ALA A 52 -6.31 -4.59 1.79
N HIS A 53 -6.01 -4.17 0.56
CA HIS A 53 -6.51 -4.79 -0.66
C HIS A 53 -5.97 -6.21 -0.82
N THR A 54 -4.66 -6.42 -0.61
CA THR A 54 -4.06 -7.76 -0.72
C THR A 54 -4.60 -8.74 0.33
N GLN A 55 -4.84 -8.28 1.56
CA GLN A 55 -5.46 -9.11 2.60
C GLN A 55 -6.87 -9.59 2.22
N LEU A 56 -7.62 -8.76 1.50
CA LEU A 56 -9.00 -9.05 1.10
C LEU A 56 -9.12 -9.86 -0.20
N LEU A 57 -8.10 -9.82 -1.06
CA LEU A 57 -8.07 -10.57 -2.32
C LEU A 57 -7.74 -12.06 -2.14
N ASN A 58 -7.12 -12.44 -1.02
CA ASN A 58 -6.58 -13.79 -0.83
C ASN A 58 -7.64 -14.89 -0.75
N SER A 59 -8.86 -14.59 -0.27
CA SER A 59 -10.04 -15.46 -0.42
C SER A 59 -11.33 -14.75 0.03
N LYS A 60 -12.49 -15.22 -0.45
CA LYS A 60 -13.81 -14.78 0.04
C LYS A 60 -13.95 -14.99 1.56
N LYS A 61 -13.33 -16.05 2.08
CA LYS A 61 -13.28 -16.37 3.51
C LYS A 61 -12.48 -15.33 4.30
N ASP A 62 -11.37 -14.82 3.74
CA ASP A 62 -10.58 -13.78 4.39
C ASP A 62 -11.34 -12.45 4.45
N ALA A 63 -12.12 -12.12 3.42
CA ALA A 63 -13.01 -10.95 3.44
C ALA A 63 -14.14 -11.08 4.48
N GLU A 64 -14.72 -12.28 4.63
CA GLU A 64 -15.73 -12.56 5.67
C GLU A 64 -15.13 -12.51 7.08
N LEU A 65 -13.89 -12.97 7.25
CA LEU A 65 -13.16 -12.94 8.53
C LEU A 65 -12.54 -11.57 8.86
N TYR A 66 -12.41 -10.66 7.90
CA TYR A 66 -11.73 -9.38 8.07
C TYR A 66 -12.40 -8.46 9.11
N ARG A 67 -13.70 -8.67 9.40
CA ARG A 67 -14.51 -7.90 10.38
C ARG A 67 -14.32 -6.38 10.23
N PHE A 68 -14.71 -5.85 9.07
CA PHE A 68 -14.56 -4.43 8.71
C PHE A 68 -15.05 -3.46 9.79
N LYS A 69 -16.24 -3.70 10.34
CA LYS A 69 -16.85 -2.81 11.32
C LYS A 69 -16.00 -2.69 12.60
N GLU A 70 -15.55 -3.82 13.12
CA GLU A 70 -14.71 -3.86 14.33
C GLU A 70 -13.36 -3.17 14.12
N ARG A 71 -12.76 -3.31 12.93
CA ARG A 71 -11.51 -2.62 12.59
C ARG A 71 -11.70 -1.12 12.40
N LEU A 72 -12.78 -0.69 11.75
CA LEU A 72 -13.11 0.73 11.61
C LEU A 72 -13.41 1.39 12.96
N GLU A 73 -14.01 0.66 13.90
CA GLU A 73 -14.25 1.15 15.26
C GLU A 73 -12.97 1.24 16.10
N ARG A 74 -12.00 0.35 15.86
CA ARG A 74 -10.73 0.30 16.60
C ARG A 74 -9.66 1.26 16.09
N VAL A 75 -9.63 1.54 14.78
CA VAL A 75 -8.63 2.42 14.17
C VAL A 75 -9.17 3.84 14.11
N ARG A 76 -8.57 4.74 14.88
CA ARG A 76 -8.90 6.17 14.87
C ARG A 76 -8.05 6.89 13.83
N LEU A 77 -8.54 8.05 13.39
CA LEU A 77 -7.78 8.93 12.48
C LEU A 77 -6.41 9.30 13.06
N LYS A 78 -6.34 9.51 14.37
CA LYS A 78 -5.07 9.77 15.06
C LYS A 78 -4.06 8.64 14.92
N ASP A 79 -4.51 7.38 14.98
CA ASP A 79 -3.61 6.23 14.84
C ASP A 79 -2.99 6.19 13.43
N ILE A 80 -3.74 6.65 12.41
CA ILE A 80 -3.24 6.79 11.03
C ILE A 80 -2.25 7.95 10.91
N ASP A 81 -2.51 9.07 11.60
CA ASP A 81 -1.62 10.23 11.61
C ASP A 81 -0.30 9.92 12.32
N ASP A 82 -0.36 9.24 13.47
CA ASP A 82 0.80 8.81 14.25
C ASP A 82 1.64 7.80 13.43
N TRP A 83 0.98 6.80 12.82
CA TRP A 83 1.66 5.87 11.89
C TRP A 83 2.32 6.61 10.72
N ALA A 84 1.63 7.59 10.14
CA ALA A 84 2.15 8.36 9.02
C ALA A 84 3.37 9.20 9.41
N ALA A 85 3.39 9.78 10.61
CA ALA A 85 4.51 10.56 11.13
C ALA A 85 5.77 9.69 11.31
N GLU A 86 5.61 8.43 11.70
CA GLU A 86 6.71 7.50 11.93
C GLU A 86 7.22 6.81 10.65
N ASN A 87 6.30 6.50 9.71
CA ASN A 87 6.61 5.60 8.59
C ASN A 87 6.69 6.32 7.23
N LEU A 88 6.05 7.48 7.07
CA LEU A 88 6.07 8.19 5.79
C LEU A 88 7.20 9.20 5.72
N LEU A 89 7.83 9.26 4.55
CA LEU A 89 8.76 10.32 4.24
C LEU A 89 8.01 11.66 4.21
N SER A 90 8.63 12.66 4.83
CA SER A 90 8.12 14.03 4.87
C SER A 90 7.68 14.52 3.48
N ASN A 91 6.47 15.06 3.40
CA ASN A 91 5.94 15.63 2.15
C ASN A 91 6.83 16.77 1.64
N ARG A 92 7.32 16.64 0.39
CA ARG A 92 8.24 17.60 -0.23
C ARG A 92 7.59 18.97 -0.49
N VAL A 93 6.28 19.02 -0.74
CA VAL A 93 5.52 20.29 -0.83
C VAL A 93 5.55 21.01 0.50
N VAL A 94 5.26 20.30 1.58
CA VAL A 94 5.25 20.88 2.94
C VAL A 94 6.64 21.41 3.29
N LYS A 95 7.70 20.65 2.98
CA LYS A 95 9.08 21.13 3.13
C LYS A 95 9.33 22.39 2.31
N ARG A 96 8.98 22.40 1.02
CA ARG A 96 9.17 23.56 0.13
C ARG A 96 8.40 24.79 0.62
N MET A 97 7.13 24.64 1.03
CA MET A 97 6.32 25.72 1.59
C MET A 97 6.97 26.32 2.84
N LYS A 98 7.46 25.48 3.76
CA LYS A 98 8.16 25.94 4.97
C LYS A 98 9.45 26.69 4.65
N THR A 99 10.22 26.22 3.67
CA THR A 99 11.45 26.90 3.22
C THR A 99 11.13 28.27 2.60
N VAL A 100 10.14 28.34 1.70
CA VAL A 100 9.74 29.61 1.06
C VAL A 100 9.24 30.62 2.11
N LYS A 101 8.41 30.18 3.07
CA LYS A 101 7.91 31.05 4.15
C LYS A 101 9.01 31.57 5.10
N LYS A 102 10.15 30.89 5.18
CA LYS A 102 11.33 31.35 5.96
C LYS A 102 12.21 32.33 5.19
N ALA A 103 12.11 32.36 3.86
CA ALA A 103 12.98 33.13 2.99
C ALA A 103 12.36 34.46 2.53
N GLY A 104 11.06 34.67 2.76
CA GLY A 104 10.37 35.95 2.62
C GLY A 104 9.95 36.46 3.99
#